data_AF-A0A9E7I1A1-F1
#
_entry.id   AF-A0A9E7I1A1-F1
#
_cell.length_a   1.000
_cell.length_b   1.000
_cell.length_c   1.000
_cell.angle_alpha   90.00
_cell.angle_beta   90.00
_cell.angle_gamma   90.00
#
_symmetry.space_group_name_H-M   'P 1'
#
loop_
_entity.id
_entity.type
_entity.pdbx_description
1 polymer ?
#
loop_
_entity_poly.entity_id
_entity_poly.type
_entity_poly.pdbx_seq_one_letter_code
_entity_poly.pdbx_strand_id
1 'polypeptide(L)' 'MFLIFFFSFFQFIQLQLDPASSNFLPANSNEEITQSLTVTNTQHGQKTLAMRMRIAYKVNNQDKLEQGQVNNFPPGL' A
#
# COMPACT_ATOMS: atom_id res chain seq x y z
N MET A 1 14.84 -8.12 3.47
CA MET A 1 14.20 -7.12 2.60
C MET A 1 13.77 -5.98 3.51
N PHE A 2 13.59 -4.77 2.99
CA PHE A 2 13.10 -3.62 3.76
C PHE A 2 12.04 -2.97 2.90
N LEU A 3 10.80 -3.02 3.36
CA LEU A 3 9.65 -2.43 2.69
C LEU A 3 9.34 -1.09 3.37
N ILE A 4 9.34 -0.02 2.59
CA ILE A 4 8.89 1.30 3.03
C ILE A 4 7.84 1.75 2.03
N PHE A 5 6.61 1.90 2.50
CA PHE A 5 5.50 2.40 1.69
C PHE A 5 5.34 3.91 1.90
N PHE A 6 5.21 4.65 0.81
CA PHE A 6 4.91 6.08 0.81
C PHE A 6 3.56 6.31 0.15
N PHE A 7 2.69 7.08 0.81
CA PHE A 7 1.38 7.48 0.31
C PHE A 7 1.22 9.00 0.35
N SER A 8 0.49 9.56 -0.61
CA SER A 8 0.11 10.98 -0.69
C SER A 8 -1.38 11.06 -0.98
N PHE A 9 -2.11 11.98 -0.31
CA PHE A 9 -3.57 12.10 -0.42
C PHE A 9 -4.07 13.54 -0.50
N PHE A 10 -5.27 13.71 -1.08
CA PHE A 10 -6.04 14.97 -1.07
C PHE A 10 -6.77 15.14 0.28
N GLN A 11 -7.03 16.39 0.67
CA GLN A 11 -7.52 16.89 1.98
C GLN A 11 -8.67 16.11 2.69
N PHE A 12 -9.40 15.24 2.00
CA PHE A 12 -10.60 14.54 2.50
C PHE A 12 -10.37 13.06 2.86
N ILE A 13 -9.19 12.51 2.60
CA ILE A 13 -8.81 11.14 2.94
C ILE A 13 -7.76 11.20 4.05
N GLN A 14 -7.93 10.40 5.11
CA GLN A 14 -6.88 10.12 6.09
C GLN A 14 -6.45 8.67 5.95
N LEU A 15 -5.15 8.43 6.08
CA LEU A 15 -4.55 7.10 5.98
C LEU A 15 -3.73 6.81 7.23
N GLN A 16 -3.97 5.65 7.85
CA GLN A 16 -3.14 5.12 8.91
C GLN A 16 -2.59 3.77 8.48
N LEU A 17 -1.27 3.64 8.46
CA LEU A 17 -0.56 2.44 8.06
C LEU A 17 0.01 1.77 9.30
N ASP A 18 -0.38 0.52 9.53
CA ASP A 18 0.23 -0.29 10.58
C ASP A 18 1.57 -0.85 10.07
N PRO A 19 2.50 -1.26 10.96
CA PRO A 19 3.71 -1.95 10.56
C PRO A 19 3.37 -3.21 9.74
N ALA A 20 4.19 -3.50 8.73
CA ALA A 20 4.09 -4.76 8.00
C ALA A 20 4.42 -5.96 8.89
N SER A 21 3.82 -7.12 8.62
CA SER A 21 4.04 -8.35 9.39
C SER A 21 5.49 -8.84 9.37
N SER A 22 6.19 -8.56 8.29
CA SER A 22 7.60 -8.83 8.09
C SER A 22 8.17 -7.85 7.07
N ASN A 23 9.48 -7.68 7.08
CA ASN A 23 10.20 -7.01 6.00
C ASN A 23 10.94 -8.00 5.10
N PHE A 24 10.92 -9.29 5.38
CA PHE A 24 11.60 -10.33 4.63
C PHE A 24 10.61 -11.35 4.07
N LEU A 25 10.72 -11.61 2.76
CA LEU A 25 9.98 -12.63 2.06
C LEU A 25 11.00 -13.62 1.49
N PRO A 26 11.02 -14.88 1.94
CA PRO A 26 11.93 -15.90 1.39
C PRO A 26 11.62 -16.18 -0.08
N ALA A 27 12.66 -16.50 -0.87
CA ALA A 27 12.45 -16.93 -2.24
C ALA A 27 11.75 -18.30 -2.28
N ASN A 28 10.82 -18.48 -3.22
CA ASN A 28 10.05 -19.72 -3.41
C ASN A 28 9.26 -20.18 -2.18
N SER A 29 8.86 -19.27 -1.30
CA SER A 29 7.92 -19.58 -0.22
C SER A 29 6.49 -19.25 -0.61
N ASN A 30 5.53 -19.86 0.10
CA ASN A 30 4.13 -19.45 0.09
C ASN A 30 3.82 -18.45 1.23
N GLU A 31 4.86 -17.83 1.80
CA GLU A 31 4.69 -16.82 2.82
C GLU A 31 4.21 -15.52 2.17
N GLU A 32 3.47 -14.73 2.93
CA GLU A 32 2.98 -13.44 2.49
C GLU A 32 3.33 -12.37 3.52
N ILE A 33 3.60 -11.16 3.04
CA ILE A 33 3.73 -9.99 3.90
C ILE A 33 2.42 -9.24 3.87
N THR A 34 1.80 -9.13 5.02
CA THR A 34 0.55 -8.41 5.20
C THR A 34 0.83 -7.07 5.86
N GLN A 35 0.13 -6.04 5.41
CA GLN A 35 0.20 -4.72 6.02
C GLN A 35 -1.19 -4.10 6.03
N SER A 36 -1.66 -3.73 7.21
CA SER A 36 -2.97 -3.13 7.38
C SER A 36 -2.93 -1.63 7.07
N LEU A 37 -3.88 -1.19 6.26
CA LEU A 37 -4.09 0.22 5.93
C LEU A 37 -5.53 0.59 6.28
N THR A 38 -5.67 1.52 7.22
CA THR A 38 -6.96 2.12 7.55
C THR A 38 -7.16 3.38 6.74
N VAL A 39 -8.28 3.46 6.01
CA VAL A 39 -8.67 4.61 5.20
C VAL A 39 -9.91 5.24 5.82
N THR A 40 -9.82 6.52 6.20
CA THR A 40 -10.99 7.30 6.61
C THR A 40 -11.35 8.27 5.48
N ASN A 41 -12.50 8.04 4.85
CA ASN A 41 -13.01 8.86 3.76
C ASN A 41 -14.13 9.78 4.27
N THR A 42 -13.85 11.08 4.41
CA THR A 42 -14.84 12.06 4.88
C THR A 42 -15.81 12.53 3.79
N GLN A 43 -15.58 12.14 2.53
CA GLN A 43 -16.46 12.39 1.38
C GLN A 43 -16.98 11.08 0.78
N HIS A 44 -17.27 10.11 1.66
CA HIS A 44 -17.86 8.82 1.29
C HIS A 44 -19.07 9.00 0.35
N GLY A 45 -19.10 8.25 -0.75
CA GLY A 45 -20.16 8.31 -1.75
C GLY A 45 -20.16 9.54 -2.68
N GLN A 46 -19.33 10.55 -2.44
CA GLN A 46 -19.26 11.76 -3.29
C GLN A 46 -18.08 11.72 -4.26
N LYS A 47 -16.95 11.14 -3.84
CA LYS A 47 -15.75 11.00 -4.68
C LYS A 47 -15.26 9.56 -4.66
N THR A 48 -14.88 9.06 -5.83
CA THR A 48 -14.26 7.75 -5.97
C THR A 48 -12.91 7.72 -5.25
N LEU A 49 -12.70 6.69 -4.44
CA LEU A 49 -11.41 6.44 -3.82
C LEU A 49 -10.40 5.98 -4.89
N ALA A 50 -9.22 6.57 -4.88
CA ALA A 50 -8.07 6.09 -5.63
C ALA A 50 -6.81 6.16 -4.76
N MET A 51 -5.95 5.17 -4.90
CA MET A 51 -4.74 5.02 -4.12
C MET A 51 -3.54 4.86 -5.04
N ARG A 52 -2.47 5.62 -4.79
CA ARG A 52 -1.17 5.40 -5.44
C ARG A 52 -0.28 4.64 -4.47
N MET A 53 0.28 3.52 -4.92
CA MET A 53 1.16 2.67 -4.13
C MET A 53 2.59 2.75 -4.68
N ARG A 54 3.56 2.70 -3.77
CA ARG A 54 4.98 2.58 -4.09
C ARG A 54 5.58 1.49 -3.21
N ILE A 55 6.20 0.51 -3.84
CA ILE A 55 6.86 -0.63 -3.19
C ILE A 55 8.35 -0.56 -3.50
N ALA A 56 9.17 -0.49 -2.46
CA ALA A 56 10.63 -0.54 -2.57
C ALA A 56 11.11 -1.83 -1.93
N TYR A 57 11.94 -2.60 -2.64
CA TYR A 57 12.50 -3.85 -2.12
C TYR A 57 13.88 -4.12 -2.72
N LYS A 58 14.59 -5.08 -2.12
CA LYS A 58 15.91 -5.55 -2.58
C LYS A 58 15.83 -7.02 -2.92
N VAL A 59 16.23 -7.39 -4.14
CA VAL A 59 16.30 -8.77 -4.62
C VAL A 59 17.69 -9.00 -5.22
N ASN A 60 18.38 -10.07 -4.82
CA ASN A 60 19.76 -10.38 -5.27
C ASN A 60 20.71 -9.17 -5.17
N ASN A 61 20.67 -8.46 -4.04
CA ASN A 61 21.41 -7.23 -3.76
C ASN A 61 21.12 -6.03 -4.69
N GLN A 62 20.11 -6.12 -5.56
CA GLN A 62 19.67 -5.01 -6.41
C GLN A 62 18.43 -4.35 -5.82
N ASP A 63 18.45 -3.02 -5.74
CA ASP A 63 17.28 -2.24 -5.35
C ASP A 63 16.27 -2.18 -6.51
N LYS A 64 15.00 -2.39 -6.18
CA LYS A 64 13.86 -2.34 -7.09
C LYS A 64 12.82 -1.40 -6.55
N LEU A 65 12.11 -0.75 -7.47
CA LEU A 65 11.03 0.15 -7.17
C LEU A 65 9.86 -0.10 -8.11
N GLU A 66 8.71 -0.41 -7.52
CA GLU A 66 7.45 -0.58 -8.22
C GLU A 66 6.48 0.52 -7.81
N GLN A 67 5.74 1.04 -8.78
CA GLN A 67 4.73 2.08 -8.57
C GLN A 67 3.46 1.66 -9.30
N GLY A 68 2.34 1.83 -8.62
CA GLY A 68 1.03 1.45 -9.15
C GLY A 68 -0.07 2.37 -8.66
N GLN A 69 -1.23 2.28 -9.31
CA GLN A 69 -2.43 2.95 -8.86
C GLN A 69 -3.56 1.92 -8.76
N VAL A 70 -4.26 1.94 -7.64
CA VAL A 70 -5.52 1.23 -7.43
C VAL A 70 -6.63 2.26 -7.52
N ASN A 71 -7.48 2.14 -8.54
CA ASN A 71 -8.59 3.06 -8.79
C ASN A 71 -9.94 2.32 -8.94
N ASN A 72 -9.93 1.01 -8.76
CA ASN A 72 -11.07 0.11 -8.88
C ASN A 72 -11.62 -0.32 -7.51
N PHE A 73 -11.59 0.57 -6.52
CA PHE A 73 -12.22 0.30 -5.22
C PHE A 73 -13.72 0.10 -5.41
N PRO A 74 -14.32 -0.92 -4.76
CA PRO A 74 -15.77 -1.12 -4.78
C PRO A 74 -16.54 0.16 -4.44
N PRO A 75 -17.68 0.42 -5.11
CA PRO A 75 -18.53 1.56 -4.77
C PRO A 75 -19.10 1.40 -3.37
N GLY A 76 -19.19 2.50 -2.61
CA GLY A 76 -19.71 2.50 -1.25
C GLY A 76 -18.67 2.18 -0.16
N LEU A 77 -17.38 2.21 -0.48
CA LEU A 77 -16.25 2.25 0.47
C LEU A 77 -15.78 3.67 0.80
#